data_AF-A0A7V2UH33-F1
#
_entry.id   AF-A0A7V2UH33-F1
#
_cell.length_a   1.000
_cell.length_b   1.000
_cell.length_c   1.000
_cell.angle_alpha   90.00
_cell.angle_beta   90.00
_cell.angle_gamma   90.00
#
_symmetry.space_group_name_H-M   'P 1'
#
loop_
_entity.id
_entity.type
_entity.pdbx_description
1 polymer ?
#
loop_
_entity_poly.entity_id
_entity_poly.type
_entity_poly.pdbx_seq_one_letter_code
_entity_poly.pdbx_strand_id
1 'polypeptide(L)' 'MNAPRQPVSPLRLRMLEDMRMRKLAPRTQTGYIRAVRRFTAYLGRPPDTATVEDLRNFQLHL' A
#
# COMPACT_ATOMS: atom_id res chain seq x y z
N MET A 1 21.85 2.60 11.71
CA MET A 1 20.81 3.57 12.10
C MET A 1 19.46 2.90 11.99
N ASN A 2 18.83 2.58 13.13
CA ASN A 2 17.54 1.89 13.15
C ASN A 2 16.45 2.98 13.07
N ALA A 3 15.85 3.16 11.90
CA ALA A 3 14.77 4.13 11.73
C ALA A 3 13.63 3.78 12.69
N PRO A 4 12.97 4.76 13.33
CA PRO A 4 11.84 4.49 14.22
C PRO A 4 10.80 3.66 13.46
N ARG A 5 10.39 2.54 14.05
CA ARG A 5 9.37 1.65 13.52
C ARG A 5 8.06 2.44 13.52
N GLN A 6 7.74 3.10 12.40
CA GLN A 6 6.52 3.87 12.29
C GLN A 6 5.34 2.98 12.69
N PRO A 7 4.40 3.49 13.51
CA PRO A 7 3.19 2.75 13.86
C PRO A 7 2.55 2.23 12.58
N VAL A 8 2.20 0.94 12.57
CA VAL A 8 1.51 0.34 11.42
C VAL A 8 0.17 1.03 11.29
N SER A 9 -0.10 1.68 10.16
CA SER A 9 -1.39 2.34 9.94
C SER A 9 -2.54 1.32 9.97
N PRO A 10 -3.74 1.72 10.41
CA PRO A 10 -4.92 0.84 10.40
C PRO A 10 -5.18 0.21 9.02
N LEU A 11 -4.97 0.97 7.94
CA LEU A 11 -5.09 0.47 6.57
C LEU A 11 -4.08 -0.65 6.27
N ARG A 12 -2.82 -0.50 6.72
CA ARG A 12 -1.79 -1.52 6.51
C ARG A 12 -2.08 -2.80 7.29
N LEU A 13 -2.63 -2.69 8.51
CA LEU A 13 -3.10 -3.85 9.27
C LEU A 13 -4.19 -4.60 8.50
N ARG A 14 -5.23 -3.89 8.05
CA ARG A 14 -6.34 -4.48 7.30
C ARG A 14 -5.87 -5.18 6.02
N MET A 15 -4.97 -4.54 5.26
CA MET A 15 -4.37 -5.16 4.08
C MET A 15 -3.67 -6.49 4.40
N LEU A 16 -2.88 -6.54 5.49
CA LEU A 16 -2.19 -7.76 5.91
C LEU A 16 -3.17 -8.86 6.34
N GLU A 17 -4.20 -8.49 7.10
CA GLU A 17 -5.25 -9.42 7.53
C GLU A 17 -6.02 -9.99 6.34
N ASP A 18 -6.44 -9.15 5.39
CA ASP A 18 -7.16 -9.58 4.18
C ASP A 18 -6.32 -10.53 3.33
N MET A 19 -5.03 -10.21 3.13
CA MET A 19 -4.13 -11.06 2.36
C MET A 19 -3.84 -12.39 3.07
N ARG A 20 -3.77 -12.39 4.41
CA ARG A 20 -3.65 -13.60 5.22
C ARG A 20 -4.90 -14.48 5.10
N MET A 21 -6.09 -13.89 5.21
CA MET A 21 -7.37 -14.60 5.05
C MET A 21 -7.49 -15.23 3.65
N ARG A 22 -7.03 -14.54 2.61
CA ARG A 22 -6.97 -15.04 1.23
C ARG A 22 -5.82 -16.00 0.95
N LYS A 23 -4.98 -16.31 1.95
CA LYS A 23 -3.81 -17.19 1.84
C LYS A 23 -2.84 -16.79 0.72
N LEU A 24 -2.65 -15.47 0.50
CA LEU A 24 -1.67 -15.01 -0.49
C LEU A 24 -0.26 -15.35 -0.03
N ALA A 25 0.58 -15.80 -0.96
CA ALA A 25 1.98 -16.12 -0.67
C ALA A 25 2.73 -14.90 -0.07
N PRO A 26 3.69 -15.09 0.86
CA PRO A 26 4.40 -13.98 1.50
C PRO A 26 5.05 -13.00 0.52
N ARG A 27 5.54 -13.50 -0.63
CA ARG A 27 6.09 -12.68 -1.72
C ARG A 27 5.03 -11.79 -2.35
N THR A 28 3.82 -12.30 -2.57
CA THR A 28 2.67 -11.54 -3.08
C THR A 28 2.24 -10.47 -2.09
N GLN A 29 2.16 -10.80 -0.79
CA GLN A 29 1.83 -9.83 0.25
C GLN A 29 2.82 -8.65 0.25
N THR A 30 4.11 -8.98 0.22
CA THR A 30 5.19 -7.98 0.16
C THR A 30 5.09 -7.13 -1.11
N GLY A 31 4.76 -7.75 -2.25
CA GLY A 31 4.55 -7.05 -3.52
C GLY A 31 3.42 -6.03 -3.46
N TYR A 32 2.26 -6.41 -2.93
CA TYR A 32 1.11 -5.52 -2.79
C TYR A 32 1.36 -4.37 -1.83
N ILE A 33 1.99 -4.65 -0.68
CA ILE A 33 2.41 -3.59 0.24
C ILE A 33 3.38 -2.61 -0.42
N ARG A 34 4.32 -3.11 -1.25
CA ARG A 34 5.26 -2.25 -1.98
C ARG A 34 4.56 -1.39 -3.03
N ALA A 35 3.59 -1.95 -3.74
CA ALA A 35 2.78 -1.22 -4.72
C ALA A 35 2.01 -0.07 -4.05
N VAL A 36 1.29 -0.34 -2.95
CA VAL A 36 0.57 0.70 -2.21
C VAL A 36 1.52 1.76 -1.65
N ARG A 37 2.70 1.39 -1.14
CA ARG A 37 3.70 2.37 -0.70
C ARG A 37 4.16 3.30 -1.83
N ARG A 38 4.37 2.78 -3.04
CA ARG A 38 4.72 3.60 -4.22
C ARG A 38 3.57 4.53 -4.60
N PHE A 39 2.35 4.00 -4.60
CA PHE A 39 1.16 4.79 -4.90
C PHE A 39 0.93 5.92 -3.90
N THR A 40 1.04 5.65 -2.60
CA THR A 40 0.96 6.68 -1.55
C THR A 40 2.05 7.74 -1.68
N ALA A 41 3.27 7.34 -2.05
CA ALA A 41 4.37 8.28 -2.27
C ALA A 41 4.11 9.19 -3.49
N TYR A 42 3.53 8.67 -4.56
CA TYR A 42 3.08 9.46 -5.72
C TYR A 42 1.93 10.40 -5.34
N LEU A 43 0.95 9.90 -4.60
CA LEU A 43 -0.27 10.62 -4.27
C LEU A 43 -0.04 11.75 -3.25
N GLY A 44 0.96 11.63 -2.37
CA GLY A 44 1.29 12.64 -1.35
C GLY A 44 0.26 12.78 -0.21
N ARG A 45 -0.78 11.96 -0.20
CA ARG A 45 -1.86 11.92 0.80
C ARG A 45 -2.27 10.46 1.10
N PRO A 46 -3.05 10.20 2.18
CA PRO A 46 -3.48 8.85 2.52
C PRO A 46 -4.20 8.15 1.36
N PRO A 47 -3.86 6.89 1.02
CA PRO A 47 -4.33 6.22 -0.20
C PRO A 47 -5.81 5.82 -0.14
N ASP A 48 -6.43 5.84 1.05
CA ASP A 48 -7.88 5.70 1.24
C ASP A 48 -8.67 6.92 0.73
N THR A 49 -7.99 8.03 0.42
CA THR A 49 -8.59 9.22 -0.20
C THR A 49 -8.46 9.26 -1.73
N ALA A 50 -7.84 8.24 -2.33
CA ALA A 50 -7.59 8.17 -3.76
C ALA A 50 -8.90 8.06 -4.56
N THR A 51 -8.98 8.77 -5.68
CA THR A 51 -10.04 8.61 -6.68
C THR A 51 -9.63 7.65 -7.80
N VAL A 52 -10.57 7.35 -8.70
CA VAL A 52 -10.29 6.55 -9.89
C VAL A 52 -9.31 7.29 -10.82
N GLU A 53 -9.43 8.61 -10.91
CA GLU A 53 -8.54 9.48 -11.69
C GLU A 53 -7.11 9.45 -11.16
N ASP A 54 -6.92 9.41 -9.82
CA ASP A 54 -5.59 9.25 -9.22
C ASP A 54 -4.93 7.94 -9.63
N LEU A 55 -5.70 6.85 -9.65
CA LEU A 55 -5.21 5.53 -10.09
C LEU A 55 -4.83 5.55 -11.57
N ARG A 56 -5.64 6.19 -12.42
CA ARG A 56 -5.35 6.34 -13.85
C ARG A 56 -4.07 7.17 -14.07
N ASN A 57 -3.93 8.28 -13.37
CA ASN A 57 -2.75 9.15 -13.48
C ASN A 57 -1.49 8.44 -12.99
N PHE A 58 -1.60 7.66 -11.91
CA PHE A 58 -0.50 6.82 -11.43
C PHE A 58 -0.08 5.76 -12.45
N GLN A 59 -1.03 5.10 -13.11
CA GLN A 59 -0.73 4.12 -14.17
C GLN A 59 -0.01 4.75 -15.36
N LEU A 60 -0.29 6.01 -15.70
CA LEU A 60 0.41 6.76 -16.75
C LEU A 60 1.79 7.26 -16.33
N HIS A 61 2.07 7.32 -15.03
CA HIS A 61 3.37 7.73 -14.48
C HIS A 61 4.39 6.58 -14.41
N LEU A 62 3.92 5.33 -14.42
CA LEU A 62 4.74 4.11 -14.32
C LEU A 62 5.32 3.70 -15.68
#